data_AF-A0A1H2IEG7-F1
#
_entry.id   AF-A0A1H2IEG7-F1
#
_cell.length_a   1.000
_cell.length_b   1.000
_cell.length_c   1.000
_cell.angle_alpha   90.00
_cell.angle_beta   90.00
_cell.angle_gamma   90.00
#
_symmetry.space_group_name_H-M   'P 1'
#
loop_
_entity.id
_entity.type
_entity.pdbx_description
1 polymer ?
#
loop_
_entity_poly.entity_id
_entity_poly.type
_entity_poly.pdbx_seq_one_letter_code
_entity_poly.pdbx_strand_id
1 'polypeptide(L)'
;MASRRLTPADDLLAPAIDETIAKLEPDDVDAGVVQLARRYAALVDDAREAAALADDLADRIDPEDFTTGQMVARLGAKVQAQTVLAELGPKLLAALEQLGATPAARAKLRGGGAPVAGPNRLAALRQARQA
;
A
#
# COMPACT_ATOMS: atom_id res chain seq x y z
N MET A 1 24.01 -24.68 -9.46
CA MET A 1 23.95 -23.48 -8.61
C MET A 1 22.89 -22.56 -9.20
N ALA A 2 21.66 -22.60 -8.69
CA ALA A 2 20.56 -21.79 -9.22
C ALA A 2 20.74 -20.34 -8.72
N SER A 3 20.86 -19.38 -9.65
CA SER A 3 20.96 -17.96 -9.31
C SER A 3 19.63 -17.50 -8.72
N ARG A 4 19.63 -17.12 -7.43
CA ARG A 4 18.52 -16.41 -6.78
C ARG A 4 18.29 -15.11 -7.54
N ARG A 5 17.09 -14.91 -8.11
CA ARG A 5 16.71 -13.64 -8.73
C ARG A 5 16.54 -12.61 -7.61
N LEU A 6 17.54 -11.77 -7.40
CA LEU A 6 17.44 -10.64 -6.48
C LEU A 6 16.69 -9.52 -7.18
N THR A 7 15.68 -8.94 -6.52
CA THR A 7 14.96 -7.78 -7.01
C THR A 7 15.92 -6.58 -7.08
N PRO A 8 15.95 -5.81 -8.20
CA PRO A 8 16.72 -4.59 -8.30
C PRO A 8 16.33 -3.59 -7.20
N ALA A 9 17.29 -2.85 -6.65
CA ALA A 9 17.01 -1.87 -5.60
C ALA A 9 16.03 -0.77 -6.05
N ASP A 10 16.03 -0.46 -7.35
CA ASP A 10 15.17 0.55 -7.98
C ASP A 10 13.69 0.15 -8.00
N ASP A 11 13.37 -1.13 -7.82
CA ASP A 11 11.99 -1.63 -7.78
C ASP A 11 11.40 -1.66 -6.35
N LEU A 12 12.21 -1.36 -5.34
CA LEU A 12 11.80 -1.33 -3.93
C LEU A 12 11.08 -0.02 -3.60
N LEU A 13 9.94 -0.12 -2.94
CA LEU A 13 9.14 1.04 -2.56
C LEU A 13 9.67 1.73 -1.30
N ALA A 14 10.23 1.00 -0.35
CA ALA A 14 10.75 1.57 0.90
C ALA A 14 11.79 2.69 0.67
N PRO A 15 12.87 2.49 -0.14
CA PRO A 15 13.84 3.55 -0.38
C PRO A 15 13.26 4.75 -1.13
N ALA A 16 12.36 4.52 -2.10
CA ALA A 16 11.70 5.60 -2.84
C ALA A 16 10.78 6.44 -1.94
N ILE A 17 10.09 5.80 -1.00
CA ILE A 17 9.26 6.48 0.00
C ILE A 17 10.13 7.29 0.96
N ASP A 18 11.26 6.75 1.42
CA ASP A 18 12.18 7.50 2.28
C ASP A 18 12.76 8.74 1.59
N GLU A 19 13.15 8.63 0.32
CA GLU A 19 13.61 9.77 -0.47
C GLU A 19 12.51 10.82 -0.63
N THR A 20 11.27 10.39 -0.89
CA THR A 20 10.12 11.29 -1.03
C THR A 20 9.80 12.01 0.28
N ILE A 21 9.79 11.28 1.40
CA ILE A 21 9.56 11.84 2.73
C ILE A 21 10.65 12.86 3.07
N ALA A 22 11.92 12.58 2.75
CA ALA A 22 13.02 13.52 2.98
C ALA A 22 12.82 14.85 2.22
N LYS A 23 12.28 14.79 1.00
CA LYS A 23 11.99 16.00 0.18
C LYS A 23 10.76 16.78 0.65
N LEU A 24 9.83 16.13 1.37
CA LEU A 24 8.61 16.76 1.84
C LEU A 24 8.79 17.52 3.17
N GLU A 25 9.89 17.27 3.88
CA GLU A 25 10.20 17.91 5.17
C GLU A 25 9.01 17.88 6.16
N PRO A 26 8.42 16.69 6.46
CA PRO A 26 7.22 16.58 7.28
C PRO A 26 7.45 17.06 8.71
N ASP A 27 6.42 17.65 9.30
CA ASP A 27 6.44 18.10 10.69
C ASP A 27 5.95 17.02 11.68
N ASP A 28 5.89 17.37 12.96
CA ASP A 28 5.47 16.45 14.03
C ASP A 28 4.03 15.93 13.86
N VAL A 29 3.15 16.67 13.16
CA VAL A 29 1.76 16.27 12.91
C VAL A 29 1.70 15.15 11.87
N ASP A 30 2.68 15.09 10.96
CA ASP A 30 2.77 14.09 9.90
C ASP A 30 3.47 12.79 10.33
N ALA A 31 4.08 12.75 11.52
CA ALA A 31 4.88 11.62 12.00
C ALA A 31 4.16 10.26 11.92
N GLY A 32 2.87 10.24 12.28
CA GLY A 32 2.06 9.02 12.20
C GLY A 32 1.83 8.53 10.77
N VAL A 33 1.62 9.46 9.82
CA VAL A 33 1.43 9.14 8.39
C VAL A 33 2.75 8.67 7.78
N VAL A 34 3.86 9.32 8.12
CA VAL A 34 5.22 8.93 7.71
C VAL A 34 5.54 7.50 8.17
N GLN A 35 5.28 7.19 9.44
CA GLN A 35 5.51 5.84 9.98
C GLN A 35 4.63 4.80 9.27
N LEU A 36 3.37 5.15 9.00
CA LEU A 36 2.44 4.28 8.30
C LEU A 36 2.91 4.00 6.87
N ALA A 37 3.31 5.04 6.13
CA ALA A 37 3.81 4.94 4.76
C ALA A 37 5.04 4.02 4.67
N ARG A 38 6.03 4.22 5.56
CA ARG A 38 7.22 3.35 5.66
C ARG A 38 6.85 1.90 5.92
N ARG A 39 5.94 1.68 6.88
CA ARG A 39 5.52 0.32 7.24
C ARG A 39 4.79 -0.38 6.10
N TYR A 40 3.94 0.33 5.37
CA TYR A 40 3.32 -0.23 4.17
C TYR A 40 4.35 -0.52 3.09
N ALA A 41 5.26 0.40 2.80
CA ALA A 41 6.29 0.18 1.78
C ALA A 41 7.13 -1.07 2.07
N ALA A 42 7.59 -1.23 3.32
CA ALA A 42 8.30 -2.44 3.74
C ALA A 42 7.47 -3.72 3.58
N LEU A 43 6.19 -3.71 4.01
CA LEU A 43 5.30 -4.87 3.84
C LEU A 43 5.08 -5.24 2.37
N VAL A 44 5.05 -4.26 1.47
CA VAL A 44 4.89 -4.52 0.03
C VAL A 44 6.16 -5.11 -0.56
N ASP A 45 7.32 -4.58 -0.18
CA ASP A 45 8.62 -5.11 -0.63
C ASP A 45 8.82 -6.56 -0.14
N ASP A 46 8.51 -6.83 1.14
CA ASP A 46 8.53 -8.19 1.72
C ASP A 46 7.59 -9.15 0.98
N ALA A 47 6.37 -8.70 0.68
CA ALA A 47 5.38 -9.52 -0.04
C ALA A 47 5.83 -9.84 -1.48
N ARG A 48 6.49 -8.89 -2.15
CA ARG A 48 7.05 -9.11 -3.50
C ARG A 48 8.21 -10.11 -3.46
N GLU A 49 9.11 -10.01 -2.48
CA GLU A 49 10.19 -11.00 -2.33
C GLU A 49 9.61 -12.40 -2.05
N ALA A 50 8.63 -12.50 -1.15
CA ALA A 50 7.97 -13.77 -0.85
C ALA A 50 7.28 -14.37 -2.08
N ALA A 51 6.69 -13.54 -2.94
CA ALA A 51 6.05 -14.00 -4.19
C ALA A 51 7.08 -14.57 -5.16
N ALA A 52 8.19 -13.83 -5.37
CA ALA A 52 9.27 -14.29 -6.23
C ALA A 52 9.88 -15.62 -5.75
N LEU A 53 10.03 -15.80 -4.42
CA LEU A 53 10.50 -17.06 -3.84
C LEU A 53 9.50 -18.21 -4.04
N ALA A 54 8.20 -17.93 -3.96
CA ALA A 54 7.17 -18.95 -4.19
C ALA A 54 7.16 -19.40 -5.67
N ASP A 55 7.32 -18.48 -6.62
CA ASP A 55 7.43 -18.78 -8.04
C ASP A 55 8.70 -19.61 -8.34
N ASP A 56 9.86 -19.18 -7.81
CA ASP A 56 11.13 -19.91 -7.93
C ASP A 56 11.04 -21.34 -7.36
N LEU A 57 10.25 -21.54 -6.30
CA LEU A 57 10.03 -22.85 -5.69
C LEU A 57 9.08 -23.70 -6.53
N ALA A 58 8.01 -23.09 -7.07
CA ALA A 58 7.06 -23.77 -7.95
C ALA A 58 7.76 -24.34 -9.20
N ASP A 59 8.69 -23.58 -9.80
CA ASP A 59 9.48 -24.02 -10.97
C ASP A 59 10.42 -25.20 -10.68
N ARG A 60 10.74 -25.46 -9.40
CA ARG A 60 11.66 -26.54 -8.98
C ARG A 60 10.95 -27.79 -8.48
N ILE A 61 9.64 -27.73 -8.31
CA ILE A 61 8.86 -28.88 -7.86
C ILE A 61 8.63 -29.83 -9.04
N ASP A 62 8.83 -31.11 -8.80
CA ASP A 62 8.50 -32.16 -9.76
C ASP A 62 6.99 -32.08 -10.07
N PRO A 63 6.58 -32.01 -11.36
CA PRO A 63 5.17 -32.01 -11.73
C PRO A 63 4.37 -33.20 -11.18
N GLU A 64 5.04 -34.31 -10.87
CA GLU A 64 4.40 -35.51 -10.28
C GLU A 64 4.23 -35.40 -8.75
N ASP A 65 4.94 -34.48 -8.07
CA ASP A 65 4.76 -34.20 -6.64
C ASP A 65 3.61 -33.20 -6.41
N PHE A 66 2.40 -33.74 -6.54
CA PHE A 66 1.15 -33.00 -6.41
C PHE A 66 0.93 -32.39 -5.02
N THR A 67 1.52 -32.98 -3.96
CA THR A 67 1.30 -32.53 -2.58
C THR A 67 2.11 -31.27 -2.29
N THR A 68 3.41 -31.30 -2.63
CA THR A 68 4.29 -30.13 -2.48
C THR A 68 3.84 -29.01 -3.41
N GLY A 69 3.44 -29.33 -4.65
CA GLY A 69 2.87 -28.38 -5.60
C GLY A 69 1.64 -27.63 -5.06
N GLN A 70 0.69 -28.34 -4.43
CA GLN A 70 -0.48 -27.71 -3.80
C GLN A 70 -0.12 -26.79 -2.62
N MET A 71 0.87 -27.18 -1.81
CA MET A 71 1.30 -26.35 -0.68
C MET A 71 1.92 -25.03 -1.14
N VAL A 72 2.75 -25.07 -2.19
CA VAL A 72 3.34 -23.86 -2.78
C VAL A 72 2.29 -23.00 -3.46
N ALA A 73 1.35 -23.58 -4.19
CA ALA A 73 0.24 -22.83 -4.78
C ALA A 73 -0.60 -22.10 -3.71
N ARG A 74 -0.88 -22.75 -2.57
CA ARG A 74 -1.60 -22.12 -1.43
C ARG A 74 -0.78 -21.00 -0.79
N LEU A 75 0.53 -21.18 -0.65
CA LEU A 75 1.42 -20.16 -0.14
C LEU A 75 1.45 -18.95 -1.08
N GLY A 76 1.61 -19.19 -2.39
CA GLY A 76 1.57 -18.16 -3.43
C GLY A 76 0.26 -17.37 -3.42
N ALA A 77 -0.89 -18.06 -3.31
CA ALA A 77 -2.19 -17.40 -3.20
C ALA A 77 -2.31 -16.51 -1.95
N LYS A 78 -1.75 -16.95 -0.81
CA LYS A 78 -1.73 -16.16 0.43
C LYS A 78 -0.81 -14.94 0.34
N VAL A 79 0.32 -15.08 -0.34
CA VAL A 79 1.24 -13.96 -0.61
C VAL A 79 0.59 -12.97 -1.57
N GLN A 80 -0.06 -13.43 -2.66
CA GLN A 80 -0.81 -12.55 -3.57
C GLN A 80 -1.91 -11.77 -2.85
N ALA A 81 -2.61 -12.38 -1.89
CA ALA A 81 -3.60 -11.64 -1.08
C ALA A 81 -2.96 -10.50 -0.26
N GLN A 82 -1.70 -10.65 0.17
CA GLN A 82 -0.93 -9.56 0.78
C GLN A 82 -0.50 -8.50 -0.26
N THR A 83 -0.21 -8.90 -1.49
CA THR A 83 0.07 -7.96 -2.59
C THR A 83 -1.17 -7.17 -3.00
N VAL A 84 -2.37 -7.75 -2.95
CA VAL A 84 -3.64 -7.02 -3.18
C VAL A 84 -3.89 -5.95 -2.12
N LEU A 85 -3.38 -6.12 -0.89
CA LEU A 85 -3.38 -5.05 0.11
C LEU A 85 -2.49 -3.86 -0.30
N ALA A 86 -1.46 -4.07 -1.13
CA ALA A 86 -0.67 -3.00 -1.73
C ALA A 86 -1.51 -2.16 -2.73
N GLU A 87 -2.33 -2.82 -3.56
CA GLU A 87 -3.23 -2.14 -4.49
C GLU A 87 -4.38 -1.39 -3.80
N LEU A 88 -4.69 -1.77 -2.57
CA LEU A 88 -5.66 -1.04 -1.75
C LEU A 88 -5.11 0.32 -1.33
N GLY A 89 -3.79 0.49 -1.18
CA GLY A 89 -3.16 1.75 -0.77
C GLY A 89 -3.62 2.97 -1.59
N PRO A 90 -3.42 2.99 -2.93
CA PRO A 90 -3.88 4.08 -3.79
C PRO A 90 -5.41 4.31 -3.74
N LYS A 91 -6.20 3.23 -3.64
CA LYS A 91 -7.67 3.32 -3.55
C LYS A 91 -8.12 3.93 -2.23
N LEU A 92 -7.42 3.61 -1.15
CA LEU A 92 -7.69 4.11 0.20
C LEU A 92 -7.27 5.58 0.31
N LEU A 93 -6.13 5.96 -0.28
CA LEU A 93 -5.72 7.36 -0.39
C LEU A 93 -6.74 8.17 -1.20
N ALA A 94 -7.17 7.69 -2.36
CA ALA A 94 -8.20 8.33 -3.17
C ALA A 94 -9.53 8.49 -2.40
N ALA A 95 -9.93 7.49 -1.61
CA ALA A 95 -11.11 7.58 -0.75
C ALA A 95 -10.93 8.64 0.35
N LEU A 96 -9.76 8.69 1.00
CA LEU A 96 -9.44 9.69 2.03
C LEU A 96 -9.38 11.11 1.47
N GLU A 97 -8.88 11.29 0.25
CA GLU A 97 -8.90 12.57 -0.47
C GLU A 97 -10.34 13.03 -0.75
N GLN A 98 -11.19 12.15 -1.27
CA GLN A 98 -12.61 12.44 -1.52
C GLN A 98 -13.36 12.79 -0.23
N LEU A 99 -12.93 12.23 0.90
CA LEU A 99 -13.48 12.49 2.22
C LEU A 99 -12.91 13.75 2.90
N GLY A 100 -11.96 14.44 2.27
CA GLY A 100 -11.29 15.59 2.88
C GLY A 100 -10.47 15.24 4.13
N ALA A 101 -10.09 13.96 4.28
CA ALA A 101 -9.40 13.44 5.44
C ALA A 101 -7.86 13.53 5.33
N THR A 102 -7.32 13.92 4.18
CA THR A 102 -5.88 14.11 3.96
C THR A 102 -5.45 15.57 4.21
N PRO A 103 -4.21 15.84 4.67
CA PRO A 103 -3.67 17.20 4.82
C PRO A 103 -3.78 18.04 3.54
N ALA A 104 -3.45 17.47 2.38
CA ALA A 104 -3.57 18.14 1.08
C ALA A 104 -5.03 18.53 0.75
N ALA A 105 -6.00 17.65 1.00
CA ALA A 105 -7.41 17.97 0.81
C ALA A 105 -7.88 19.04 1.82
N ARG A 106 -7.40 19.00 3.07
CA ARG A 106 -7.68 20.02 4.09
C ARG A 106 -7.05 21.37 3.77
N ALA A 107 -5.85 21.40 3.20
CA ALA A 107 -5.19 22.62 2.75
C ALA A 107 -5.94 23.27 1.59
N LYS A 108 -6.41 22.47 0.62
CA LYS A 108 -7.29 22.94 -0.47
C LYS A 108 -8.60 23.55 0.05
N LEU A 109 -9.16 22.98 1.13
CA LEU A 109 -10.35 23.54 1.79
C LEU A 109 -10.07 24.85 2.56
N ARG A 110 -8.84 25.08 3.03
CA ARG A 110 -8.45 26.28 3.78
C ARG A 110 -7.92 27.43 2.90
N GLY A 111 -7.40 27.15 1.71
CA GLY A 111 -6.73 28.12 0.84
C GLY A 111 -7.56 28.74 -0.29
N GLY A 112 -8.81 28.31 -0.51
CA GLY A 112 -9.67 28.81 -1.60
C GLY A 112 -10.75 29.76 -1.10
N GLY A 113 -10.77 31.00 -1.61
CA GLY A 113 -11.82 31.98 -1.33
C GLY A 113 -13.22 31.48 -1.71
N ALA A 114 -14.21 31.89 -0.90
CA ALA A 114 -15.66 31.66 -1.01
C ALA A 114 -16.13 30.20 -1.25
N PRO A 115 -16.90 29.60 -0.32
CA PRO A 115 -17.31 28.22 -0.44
C PRO A 115 -18.37 28.06 -1.54
N VAL A 116 -18.01 27.44 -2.67
CA VAL A 116 -18.99 26.73 -3.48
C VAL A 116 -19.22 25.39 -2.80
N ALA A 117 -20.20 25.38 -1.90
CA ALA A 117 -20.58 24.26 -1.08
C ALA A 117 -21.12 23.09 -1.93
N GLY A 118 -20.24 22.18 -2.33
CA GLY A 118 -20.61 20.77 -2.48
C GLY A 118 -20.66 20.13 -1.08
N PRO A 119 -21.71 19.39 -0.70
CA PRO A 119 -21.88 18.89 0.65
C PRO A 119 -20.73 17.92 1.01
N ASN A 120 -20.06 18.22 2.11
CA ASN A 120 -19.05 17.36 2.73
C ASN A 120 -19.69 16.02 3.09
N ARG A 121 -19.50 14.99 2.24
CA ARG A 121 -20.11 13.65 2.36
C ARG A 121 -19.90 13.02 3.73
N LEU A 122 -18.79 13.31 4.40
CA LEU A 122 -18.48 12.80 5.73
C LEU A 122 -19.36 13.44 6.82
N ALA A 123 -19.67 14.74 6.68
CA ALA A 123 -20.63 15.42 7.55
C ALA A 123 -22.05 14.89 7.33
N ALA A 124 -22.44 14.65 6.07
CA ALA A 124 -23.73 14.05 5.73
C ALA A 124 -23.88 12.63 6.30
N LEU A 125 -22.83 11.79 6.22
CA LEU A 125 -22.83 10.45 6.79
C LEU A 125 -22.87 10.44 8.33
N ARG A 126 -22.25 11.43 8.99
CA ARG A 126 -22.33 11.57 10.45
C ARG A 126 -23.73 12.00 10.90
N GLN A 127 -24.35 12.95 10.19
CA GLN A 127 -25.73 13.36 10.45
C GLN A 127 -26.72 12.20 10.24
N ALA A 128 -26.57 11.42 9.16
CA ALA A 128 -27.42 10.28 8.88
C ALA A 128 -27.29 9.11 9.89
N ARG A 129 -26.23 9.08 10.70
CA ARG A 129 -26.03 8.08 11.77
C ARG A 129 -26.53 8.55 13.14
N GLN A 130 -26.78 9.85 13.29
CA GLN A 130 -27.25 10.47 14.52
C GLN A 130 -28.77 10.73 14.51
N ALA A 131 -29.42 10.56 13.35
CA ALA A 131 -30.87 10.53 13.17
C ALA A 131 -31.37 9.07 13.26
#